data_AF-A0A0R0EAY3-F1
#
_entry.id   AF-A0A0R0EAY3-F1
#
_cell.length_a   1.000
_cell.length_b   1.000
_cell.length_c   1.000
_cell.angle_alpha   90.00
_cell.angle_beta   90.00
_cell.angle_gamma   90.00
#
_symmetry.space_group_name_H-M   'P 1'
#
loop_
_entity.id
_entity.type
_entity.pdbx_description
1 polymer ?
#
loop_
_entity_poly.entity_id
_entity_poly.type
_entity_poly.pdbx_seq_one_letter_code
_entity_poly.pdbx_strand_id
1 'polypeptide(L)'
;MAAPAIVSKTLLLFLILHAILMSLATSQPNFVKHYCFDQNGNYTANSQPQCPFVSNLSSNTEIDYGFYNFSNGQNSDKVNVIGMCRGDLKPEACRSCLNNSRILLTQLFQTRRRQLGGMISACCATLLSQYLELLILLLCMISACCATLLYNQNETNVDQILGNRAAAGDSHRMYAQANKTGPSFQTVFAHVQCTPDLLELECNQCLFGNLISYIPKCRQF
;
A
#
# COMPACT_ATOMS: atom_id res chain seq x y z
N MET A 1 31.59 41.16 27.24
CA MET A 1 31.88 39.72 27.01
C MET A 1 30.65 38.95 27.42
N ALA A 2 29.88 38.43 26.47
CA ALA A 2 28.71 37.59 26.78
C ALA A 2 29.22 36.19 27.14
N ALA A 3 28.86 35.69 28.34
CA ALA A 3 29.21 34.34 28.76
C ALA A 3 28.46 33.31 27.88
N PRO A 4 29.11 32.22 27.44
CA PRO A 4 28.42 31.17 26.71
C PRO A 4 27.40 30.51 27.65
N ALA A 5 26.15 30.39 27.20
CA ALA A 5 25.13 29.67 27.94
C ALA A 5 25.55 28.20 28.08
N ILE A 6 25.86 27.77 29.32
CA ILE A 6 26.18 26.39 29.63
C ILE A 6 24.87 25.61 29.61
N VAL A 7 24.53 25.04 28.46
CA VAL A 7 23.40 24.12 28.35
C VAL A 7 23.73 22.88 29.18
N SER A 8 22.94 22.65 30.24
CA SER A 8 23.12 21.48 31.10
C SER A 8 23.09 20.19 30.27
N LYS A 9 24.00 19.24 30.54
CA LYS A 9 24.03 17.93 29.89
C LYS A 9 22.67 17.20 29.98
N THR A 10 21.94 17.37 31.09
CA THR A 10 20.59 16.82 31.25
C THR A 10 19.57 17.45 30.32
N LEU A 11 19.66 18.76 30.06
CA LEU A 11 18.77 19.44 29.10
C LEU A 11 19.06 18.99 27.67
N LEU A 12 20.34 18.80 27.32
CA LEU A 12 20.73 18.27 26.01
C LEU A 12 20.20 16.84 25.79
N LEU A 13 20.30 15.97 26.80
CA LEU A 13 19.75 14.62 26.79
C LEU A 13 18.22 14.62 26.60
N PHE A 14 17.50 15.51 27.29
CA PHE A 14 16.06 15.65 27.14
C PHE A 14 15.64 16.10 25.74
N LEU A 15 16.40 17.02 25.12
CA LEU A 15 16.17 17.48 23.75
C LEU A 15 16.43 16.38 22.73
N ILE A 16 17.50 15.61 22.90
CA ILE A 16 17.81 14.45 22.04
C ILE A 16 16.71 13.39 22.16
N LEU A 17 16.27 13.07 23.38
CA LEU A 17 15.19 12.11 23.60
C LEU A 17 13.86 12.57 22.98
N HIS A 18 13.53 13.86 23.09
CA HIS A 18 12.35 14.43 22.42
C HIS A 18 12.47 14.38 20.91
N ALA A 19 13.64 14.69 20.33
CA ALA A 19 13.86 14.60 18.89
C ALA A 19 13.71 13.15 18.38
N ILE A 20 14.21 12.17 19.15
CA ILE A 20 14.03 10.74 18.86
C ILE A 20 12.54 10.36 18.95
N LEU A 21 11.81 10.76 20.00
CA LEU A 21 10.37 10.47 20.11
C LEU A 21 9.56 11.09 18.95
N MET A 22 9.87 12.33 18.56
CA MET A 22 9.18 13.00 17.45
C MET A 22 9.46 12.32 16.11
N SER A 23 10.68 11.83 15.89
CA SER A 23 11.03 11.09 14.66
C SER A 23 10.42 9.69 14.61
N LEU A 24 10.20 9.03 15.76
CA LEU A 24 9.42 7.79 15.80
C LEU A 24 7.93 8.04 15.52
N ALA A 25 7.38 9.15 16.03
CA ALA A 25 5.98 9.54 15.82
C ALA A 25 5.66 9.90 14.35
N THR A 26 6.63 10.38 13.57
CA THR A 26 6.45 10.71 12.14
C THR A 26 6.74 9.55 11.19
N SER A 27 7.08 8.35 11.67
CA SER A 27 7.34 7.18 10.82
C SER A 27 6.06 6.57 10.19
N GLN A 28 4.88 7.13 10.48
CA GLN A 28 3.64 6.78 9.79
C GLN A 28 3.82 7.06 8.29
N PRO A 29 3.80 6.04 7.42
CA PRO A 29 4.13 6.22 6.02
C PRO A 29 3.12 7.17 5.37
N ASN A 30 3.61 8.26 4.79
CA ASN A 30 2.78 9.27 4.14
C ASN A 30 1.94 8.64 3.03
N PHE A 31 0.66 9.00 2.99
CA PHE A 31 -0.27 8.54 1.96
C PHE A 31 0.20 8.98 0.58
N VAL A 32 0.47 8.00 -0.29
CA VAL A 32 1.08 8.30 -1.59
C VAL A 32 0.04 8.70 -2.63
N LYS A 33 -1.08 7.96 -2.75
CA LYS A 33 -2.06 8.20 -3.83
C LYS A 33 -3.38 7.49 -3.61
N HIS A 34 -4.52 8.06 -4.02
CA HIS A 34 -5.81 7.37 -4.15
C HIS A 34 -6.38 7.39 -5.57
N TYR A 35 -7.09 6.33 -5.96
CA TYR A 35 -7.76 6.21 -7.25
C TYR A 35 -9.25 5.93 -7.04
N CYS A 36 -10.11 6.73 -7.65
CA CYS A 36 -11.55 6.45 -7.71
C CYS A 36 -11.93 6.21 -9.18
N PHE A 37 -12.69 5.15 -9.46
CA PHE A 37 -13.16 4.86 -10.81
C PHE A 37 -14.64 5.22 -10.91
N ASP A 38 -14.96 6.19 -11.77
CA ASP A 38 -16.34 6.43 -12.19
C ASP A 38 -16.63 5.51 -13.38
N GLN A 39 -17.50 4.54 -13.17
CA GLN A 39 -18.26 3.99 -14.29
C GLN A 39 -19.64 4.63 -14.29
N ASN A 40 -20.14 4.95 -15.49
CA ASN A 40 -21.46 5.52 -15.77
C ASN A 40 -22.62 4.57 -15.40
N GLY A 41 -22.58 3.94 -14.22
CA GLY A 41 -23.71 3.24 -13.65
C GLY A 41 -24.73 4.27 -13.20
N ASN A 42 -25.97 4.14 -13.68
CA ASN A 42 -27.13 4.88 -13.17
C ASN A 42 -27.44 4.44 -11.72
N TYR A 43 -26.62 4.87 -10.76
CA TYR A 43 -26.97 4.78 -9.35
C TYR A 43 -27.98 5.89 -9.06
N THR A 44 -29.23 5.49 -8.82
CA THR A 44 -30.27 6.39 -8.32
C THR A 44 -29.78 7.08 -7.07
N ALA A 45 -29.94 8.41 -7.01
CA ALA A 45 -29.42 9.30 -5.96
C ALA A 45 -29.83 8.95 -4.51
N ASN A 46 -30.65 7.91 -4.31
CA ASN A 46 -31.23 7.49 -3.03
C ASN A 46 -30.58 6.26 -2.39
N SER A 47 -29.65 5.57 -3.06
CA SER A 47 -28.82 4.57 -2.38
C SER A 47 -27.69 5.30 -1.67
N GLN A 48 -27.81 5.52 -0.37
CA GLN A 48 -26.74 6.05 0.46
C GLN A 48 -25.53 5.11 0.29
N PRO A 49 -24.39 5.55 -0.28
CA PRO A 49 -23.26 4.68 -0.46
C PRO A 49 -22.64 4.50 0.92
N GLN A 50 -23.18 3.56 1.68
CA GLN A 50 -22.53 3.07 2.88
C GLN A 50 -21.25 2.44 2.38
N CYS A 51 -20.12 3.09 2.66
CA CYS A 51 -18.84 2.40 2.57
C CYS A 51 -19.02 1.10 3.34
N PRO A 52 -18.94 -0.06 2.67
CA PRO A 52 -19.12 -1.33 3.32
C PRO A 52 -18.14 -1.34 4.47
N PHE A 53 -18.67 -1.53 5.67
CA PHE A 53 -18.05 -1.26 6.94
C PHE A 53 -16.59 -1.78 6.95
N VAL A 54 -15.63 -0.93 6.59
CA VAL A 54 -14.20 -1.27 6.45
C VAL A 54 -13.60 -1.63 7.83
N SER A 55 -14.41 -1.62 8.89
CA SER A 55 -13.98 -1.93 10.25
C SER A 55 -13.33 -3.30 10.39
N ASN A 56 -13.72 -4.24 9.54
CA ASN A 56 -13.23 -5.60 9.68
C ASN A 56 -11.81 -5.78 9.12
N LEU A 57 -11.32 -4.85 8.30
CA LEU A 57 -10.12 -5.05 7.48
C LEU A 57 -8.87 -5.43 8.30
N SER A 58 -8.76 -4.95 9.53
CA SER A 58 -7.63 -5.23 10.43
C SER A 58 -8.04 -5.84 11.77
N SER A 59 -9.33 -6.19 11.93
CA SER A 59 -9.87 -6.76 13.16
C SER A 59 -9.53 -8.25 13.34
N ASN A 60 -9.32 -8.98 12.24
CA ASN A 60 -8.92 -10.37 12.30
C ASN A 60 -7.43 -10.48 12.66
N THR A 61 -7.15 -10.85 13.91
CA THR A 61 -5.79 -11.00 14.44
C THR A 61 -5.14 -12.34 14.11
N GLU A 62 -5.90 -13.31 13.58
CA GLU A 62 -5.36 -14.60 13.12
C GLU A 62 -4.56 -14.44 11.82
N ILE A 63 -4.84 -13.38 11.03
CA ILE A 63 -4.07 -13.05 9.83
C ILE A 63 -2.78 -12.33 10.25
N ASP A 64 -1.65 -13.00 10.05
CA ASP A 64 -0.29 -12.50 10.31
C ASP A 64 0.52 -12.23 9.02
N TYR A 65 0.02 -12.68 7.87
CA TYR A 65 0.69 -12.54 6.58
C TYR A 65 0.42 -11.20 5.86
N GLY A 66 -0.54 -10.42 6.34
CA GLY A 66 -0.77 -9.03 5.90
C GLY A 66 -1.62 -8.87 4.64
N PHE A 67 -2.35 -9.91 4.25
CA PHE A 67 -3.31 -9.86 3.16
C PHE A 67 -4.71 -10.22 3.69
N TYR A 68 -5.67 -9.35 3.39
CA TYR A 68 -7.03 -9.39 3.93
C TYR A 68 -8.02 -9.30 2.79
N ASN A 69 -9.00 -10.20 2.74
CA ASN A 69 -10.06 -10.19 1.75
C ASN A 69 -11.40 -10.39 2.46
N PHE A 70 -12.31 -9.43 2.27
CA PHE A 70 -13.65 -9.46 2.85
C PHE A 70 -14.66 -8.93 1.86
N SER A 71 -15.90 -9.38 1.93
CA SER A 71 -17.00 -8.80 1.19
C SER A 71 -18.10 -8.36 2.13
N ASN A 72 -18.77 -7.26 1.82
CA ASN A 72 -19.91 -6.78 2.59
C ASN A 72 -21.02 -6.30 1.66
N GLY A 73 -22.28 -6.49 2.09
CA GLY A 73 -23.46 -6.27 1.26
C GLY A 73 -23.99 -7.55 0.59
N GLN A 74 -25.10 -7.44 -0.13
CA GLN A 74 -25.77 -8.53 -0.85
C GLN A 74 -26.09 -8.10 -2.29
N ASN A 75 -26.09 -9.07 -3.22
CA ASN A 75 -26.48 -8.88 -4.61
C ASN A 75 -25.75 -7.69 -5.28
N SER A 76 -26.49 -6.71 -5.82
CA SER A 76 -25.95 -5.51 -6.48
C SER A 76 -25.20 -4.56 -5.54
N ASP A 77 -25.38 -4.72 -4.23
CA ASP A 77 -24.75 -3.88 -3.20
C ASP A 77 -23.54 -4.59 -2.57
N LYS A 78 -23.20 -5.79 -3.04
CA LYS A 78 -22.01 -6.51 -2.57
C LYS A 78 -20.75 -5.78 -3.07
N VAL A 79 -19.91 -5.40 -2.13
CA VAL A 79 -18.60 -4.81 -2.41
C VAL A 79 -17.52 -5.70 -1.82
N ASN A 80 -16.52 -5.98 -2.63
CA ASN A 80 -15.34 -6.72 -2.22
C ASN A 80 -14.27 -5.72 -1.76
N VAL A 81 -13.65 -6.06 -0.64
CA VAL A 81 -12.63 -5.26 0.02
C VAL A 81 -11.36 -6.08 0.19
N ILE A 82 -10.26 -5.60 -0.39
CA ILE A 82 -8.94 -6.18 -0.19
C ILE A 82 -8.12 -5.20 0.60
N GLY A 83 -7.43 -5.64 1.65
CA GLY A 83 -6.42 -4.88 2.36
C GLY A 83 -5.09 -5.59 2.27
N MET A 84 -4.06 -4.92 1.76
CA MET A 84 -2.74 -5.51 1.67
C MET A 84 -1.70 -4.63 2.36
N CYS A 85 -0.82 -5.29 3.09
CA CYS A 85 0.35 -4.71 3.73
C CYS A 85 1.60 -5.03 2.91
N ARG A 86 2.60 -4.16 2.95
CA ARG A 86 3.94 -4.48 2.43
C ARG A 86 4.47 -5.72 3.16
N GLY A 87 5.04 -6.66 2.40
CA GLY A 87 5.36 -8.01 2.88
C GLY A 87 6.44 -8.09 3.98
N ASP A 88 7.15 -7.00 4.26
CA ASP A 88 8.16 -6.89 5.32
C ASP A 88 7.62 -6.28 6.63
N LEU A 89 6.35 -5.87 6.68
CA LEU A 89 5.75 -5.30 7.88
C LEU A 89 5.37 -6.37 8.90
N LYS A 90 5.63 -6.10 10.17
CA LYS A 90 5.12 -6.90 11.29
C LYS A 90 3.59 -6.82 11.35
N PRO A 91 2.89 -7.85 11.85
CA PRO A 91 1.43 -7.88 11.87
C PRO A 91 0.78 -6.66 12.53
N GLU A 92 1.37 -6.17 13.62
CA GLU A 92 0.85 -5.01 14.36
C GLU A 92 1.03 -3.69 13.60
N ALA A 93 2.19 -3.50 12.98
CA ALA A 93 2.44 -2.36 12.09
C ALA A 93 1.52 -2.40 10.87
N CYS A 94 1.33 -3.59 10.28
CA CYS A 94 0.40 -3.83 9.19
C CYS A 94 -1.04 -3.43 9.57
N ARG A 95 -1.56 -3.96 10.68
CA ARG A 95 -2.92 -3.65 11.14
C ARG A 95 -3.12 -2.17 11.46
N SER A 96 -2.13 -1.53 12.09
CA SER A 96 -2.15 -0.09 12.34
C SER A 96 -2.24 0.69 11.03
N CYS A 97 -1.42 0.30 10.04
CA CYS A 97 -1.41 0.92 8.72
C CYS A 97 -2.76 0.78 7.99
N LEU A 98 -3.34 -0.43 7.96
CA LEU A 98 -4.65 -0.68 7.36
C LEU A 98 -5.76 0.10 8.07
N ASN A 99 -5.72 0.22 9.39
CA ASN A 99 -6.71 0.98 10.14
C ASN A 99 -6.63 2.49 9.82
N ASN A 100 -5.42 3.02 9.66
CA ASN A 100 -5.23 4.42 9.24
C ASN A 100 -5.73 4.65 7.80
N SER A 101 -5.47 3.69 6.91
CA SER A 101 -5.98 3.72 5.53
C SER A 101 -7.51 3.69 5.49
N ARG A 102 -8.15 2.88 6.34
CA ARG A 102 -9.62 2.87 6.51
C ARG A 102 -10.18 4.24 6.85
N ILE A 103 -9.57 4.95 7.83
CA ILE A 103 -10.05 6.26 8.27
C ILE A 103 -10.02 7.23 7.09
N LEU A 104 -8.91 7.25 6.34
CA LEU A 104 -8.76 8.15 5.20
C LEU A 104 -9.72 7.82 4.05
N LEU A 105 -9.89 6.53 3.72
CA LEU A 105 -10.85 6.11 2.70
C LEU A 105 -12.26 6.57 3.06
N THR A 106 -12.67 6.39 4.31
CA THR A 106 -13.97 6.85 4.80
C THR A 106 -14.15 8.36 4.57
N GLN A 107 -13.12 9.16 4.85
CA GLN A 107 -13.14 10.61 4.61
C GLN A 107 -13.24 10.95 3.11
N LEU A 108 -12.48 10.26 2.26
CA LEU A 108 -12.49 10.47 0.80
C LEU A 108 -13.86 10.15 0.18
N PHE A 109 -14.49 9.04 0.58
CA PHE A 109 -15.82 8.69 0.08
C PHE A 109 -16.89 9.68 0.55
N GLN A 110 -16.82 10.15 1.80
CA GLN A 110 -17.74 11.17 2.32
C GLN A 110 -17.64 12.47 1.53
N THR A 111 -16.43 12.91 1.16
CA THR A 111 -16.24 14.14 0.38
C THR A 111 -16.61 13.98 -1.09
N ARG A 112 -16.40 12.80 -1.70
CA ARG A 112 -16.66 12.59 -3.14
C ARG A 112 -18.02 12.01 -3.50
N ARG A 113 -18.90 11.76 -2.53
CA ARG A 113 -20.30 11.27 -2.61
C ARG A 113 -20.65 10.09 -3.56
N ARG A 114 -19.87 9.70 -4.57
CA ARG A 114 -20.33 8.76 -5.62
C ARG A 114 -19.25 7.94 -6.32
N GLN A 115 -17.97 8.12 -6.01
CA GLN A 115 -16.91 7.47 -6.79
C GLN A 115 -16.42 6.20 -6.09
N LEU A 116 -16.69 5.03 -6.67
CA LEU A 116 -16.16 3.74 -6.21
C LEU A 116 -14.74 3.55 -6.75
N GLY A 117 -13.76 3.79 -5.90
CA GLY A 117 -12.43 3.24 -6.06
C GLY A 117 -11.55 3.65 -4.90
N GLY A 118 -10.64 2.73 -4.53
CA GLY A 118 -9.63 2.97 -3.52
C GLY A 118 -8.35 2.22 -3.84
N MET A 119 -7.23 2.85 -3.48
CA MET A 119 -5.87 2.29 -3.45
C MET A 119 -5.01 3.28 -2.69
N ILE A 120 -4.23 2.97 -1.64
CA ILE A 120 -3.23 3.92 -1.10
C ILE A 120 -1.93 3.23 -0.64
N SER A 121 -0.78 3.72 -1.14
CA SER A 121 0.51 2.99 -1.23
C SER A 121 1.52 3.22 -0.11
N ALA A 122 1.05 3.54 1.10
CA ALA A 122 1.87 3.54 2.32
C ALA A 122 1.89 2.15 2.99
N CYS A 123 0.71 1.53 3.10
CA CYS A 123 0.52 0.14 3.55
C CYS A 123 0.51 -0.82 2.38
N CYS A 124 0.18 -0.29 1.20
CA CYS A 124 -0.04 -0.99 -0.04
C CYS A 124 -1.41 -1.64 -0.25
N ALA A 125 -2.39 -0.71 -0.26
CA ALA A 125 -3.69 -0.72 -0.90
C ALA A 125 -4.88 -1.36 -0.16
N THR A 126 -5.96 -0.56 -0.09
CA THR A 126 -7.30 -1.05 0.18
C THR A 126 -8.12 -0.93 -1.12
N LEU A 127 -8.54 -2.07 -1.66
CA LEU A 127 -9.41 -2.12 -2.82
C LEU A 127 -10.86 -2.15 -2.38
N LEU A 128 -11.71 -1.37 -3.02
CA LEU A 128 -13.16 -1.46 -2.88
C LEU A 128 -13.72 -1.60 -4.29
N SER A 129 -14.14 -2.79 -4.67
CA SER A 129 -14.74 -3.04 -5.98
C SER A 129 -16.08 -3.76 -5.84
N GLN A 130 -17.09 -3.21 -6.51
CA GLN A 130 -18.37 -3.90 -6.74
C GLN A 130 -18.35 -4.71 -8.06
N TYR A 131 -17.31 -4.57 -8.88
CA TYR A 131 -17.25 -5.15 -10.22
C TYR A 131 -16.07 -6.12 -10.35
N LEU A 132 -16.39 -7.36 -10.71
CA LEU A 132 -15.43 -8.45 -10.86
C LEU A 132 -14.62 -8.32 -12.17
N GLU A 133 -15.17 -7.72 -13.22
CA GLU A 133 -14.55 -7.71 -14.56
C GLU A 133 -13.23 -6.92 -14.65
N LEU A 134 -13.03 -5.92 -13.79
CA LEU A 134 -11.79 -5.12 -13.74
C LEU A 134 -10.83 -5.58 -12.64
N LEU A 135 -11.11 -6.71 -11.99
CA LEU A 135 -10.37 -7.15 -10.80
C LEU A 135 -8.88 -7.33 -11.12
N ILE A 136 -8.51 -8.02 -12.20
CA ILE A 136 -7.10 -8.26 -12.56
C ILE A 136 -6.36 -6.95 -12.80
N LEU A 137 -6.91 -6.03 -13.59
CA LEU A 137 -6.27 -4.73 -13.85
C LEU A 137 -6.03 -3.95 -12.56
N LEU A 138 -6.99 -4.03 -11.64
CA LEU A 138 -6.99 -3.33 -10.38
C LEU A 138 -5.99 -3.96 -9.39
N LEU A 139 -5.89 -5.29 -9.35
CA LEU A 139 -4.86 -6.05 -8.62
C LEU A 139 -3.45 -5.77 -9.19
N CYS A 140 -3.32 -5.65 -10.51
CA CYS A 140 -2.05 -5.26 -11.13
C CYS A 140 -1.63 -3.84 -10.76
N MET A 141 -2.56 -2.88 -10.73
CA MET A 141 -2.26 -1.53 -10.26
C MET A 141 -1.79 -1.52 -8.81
N ILE A 142 -2.42 -2.31 -7.94
CA ILE A 142 -1.95 -2.51 -6.56
C ILE A 142 -0.51 -3.00 -6.57
N SER A 143 -0.25 -4.12 -7.25
CA SER A 143 1.06 -4.76 -7.32
C SER A 143 2.13 -3.79 -7.81
N ALA A 144 1.83 -3.01 -8.85
CA ALA A 144 2.72 -2.00 -9.42
C ALA A 144 3.03 -0.85 -8.44
N CYS A 145 2.03 -0.30 -7.74
CA CYS A 145 2.28 0.76 -6.76
C CYS A 145 2.94 0.25 -5.47
N CYS A 146 2.97 -1.06 -5.28
CA CYS A 146 3.67 -1.73 -4.20
C CYS A 146 5.07 -2.17 -4.55
N ALA A 147 5.48 -1.96 -5.80
CA ALA A 147 6.85 -2.22 -6.21
C ALA A 147 7.69 -0.94 -6.07
N THR A 148 8.83 -1.06 -5.42
CA THR A 148 9.96 -0.13 -5.59
C THR A 148 11.02 -0.86 -6.40
N LEU A 149 11.04 -0.61 -7.71
CA LEU A 149 12.05 -1.18 -8.62
C LEU A 149 13.33 -0.34 -8.62
N LEU A 150 14.47 -0.99 -8.84
CA LEU A 150 15.75 -0.32 -9.07
C LEU A 150 15.73 0.21 -10.50
N TYR A 151 15.15 1.40 -10.72
CA TYR A 151 15.07 2.00 -12.05
C TYR A 151 16.44 2.57 -12.50
N ASN A 152 17.42 1.68 -12.66
CA ASN A 152 18.62 1.94 -13.44
C ASN A 152 18.50 1.07 -14.70
N GLN A 153 18.58 1.69 -15.88
CA GLN A 153 18.37 1.02 -17.17
C GLN A 153 19.28 -0.19 -17.42
N ASN A 154 20.31 -0.40 -16.59
CA ASN A 154 21.24 -1.53 -16.66
C ASN A 154 20.87 -2.72 -15.74
N GLU A 155 19.75 -2.68 -15.02
CA GLU A 155 19.39 -3.72 -14.03
C GLU A 155 18.05 -4.43 -14.30
N THR A 156 17.58 -4.45 -15.56
CA THR A 156 16.38 -5.20 -15.97
C THR A 156 16.36 -6.65 -15.48
N ASN A 157 17.54 -7.28 -15.39
CA ASN A 157 17.69 -8.64 -14.89
C ASN A 157 17.39 -8.75 -13.38
N VAL A 158 17.77 -7.75 -12.57
CA VAL A 158 17.48 -7.75 -11.12
C VAL A 158 16.00 -7.59 -10.87
N ASP A 159 15.34 -6.68 -11.59
CA ASP A 159 13.89 -6.48 -11.48
C ASP A 159 13.13 -7.76 -11.88
N GLN A 160 13.51 -8.41 -12.98
CA GLN A 160 12.91 -9.69 -13.40
C GLN A 160 13.12 -10.81 -12.38
N ILE A 161 14.34 -10.99 -11.88
CA ILE A 161 14.62 -11.99 -10.84
C ILE A 161 13.78 -11.72 -9.60
N LEU A 162 13.66 -10.45 -9.20
CA LEU A 162 12.92 -10.06 -8.02
C LEU A 162 11.42 -10.29 -8.20
N GLY A 163 10.85 -9.94 -9.35
CA GLY A 163 9.43 -10.19 -9.62
C GLY A 163 9.11 -11.66 -9.80
N ASN A 164 9.97 -12.46 -10.45
CA ASN A 164 9.79 -13.92 -10.50
C ASN A 164 9.79 -14.52 -9.08
N ARG A 165 10.67 -14.02 -8.21
CA ARG A 165 10.73 -14.46 -6.80
C ARG A 165 9.48 -14.08 -6.02
N ALA A 166 8.93 -12.88 -6.25
CA ALA A 166 7.68 -12.46 -5.66
C ALA A 166 6.51 -13.30 -6.20
N ALA A 167 6.49 -13.56 -7.51
CA ALA A 167 5.45 -14.30 -8.21
C ALA A 167 5.38 -15.77 -7.79
N ALA A 168 6.51 -16.38 -7.46
CA ALA A 168 6.61 -17.74 -6.93
C ALA A 168 6.21 -17.87 -5.44
N GLY A 169 5.65 -16.82 -4.85
CA GLY A 169 5.07 -16.87 -3.51
C GLY A 169 3.83 -17.77 -3.42
N ASP A 170 3.34 -17.98 -2.21
CA ASP A 170 2.16 -18.82 -1.96
C ASP A 170 0.87 -17.97 -1.89
N SER A 171 -0.25 -18.63 -1.56
CA SER A 171 -1.56 -18.00 -1.39
C SER A 171 -1.65 -16.99 -0.23
N HIS A 172 -0.61 -16.88 0.60
CA HIS A 172 -0.56 -15.90 1.69
C HIS A 172 0.29 -14.70 1.32
N ARG A 173 1.37 -14.89 0.55
CA ARG A 173 2.34 -13.82 0.30
C ARG A 173 3.13 -14.02 -0.99
N MET A 174 2.91 -13.10 -1.92
CA MET A 174 3.69 -12.95 -3.15
C MET A 174 4.58 -11.70 -3.04
N TYR A 175 5.70 -11.80 -2.35
CA TYR A 175 6.59 -10.66 -2.04
C TYR A 175 8.06 -11.05 -2.16
N ALA A 176 8.87 -10.13 -2.67
CA ALA A 176 10.32 -10.24 -2.61
C ALA A 176 10.98 -8.87 -2.43
N GLN A 177 12.14 -8.86 -1.76
CA GLN A 177 12.98 -7.68 -1.63
C GLN A 177 14.44 -8.00 -1.93
N ALA A 178 15.16 -6.98 -2.39
CA ALA A 178 16.59 -7.03 -2.63
C ALA A 178 17.22 -5.70 -2.23
N ASN A 179 18.53 -5.72 -2.02
CA ASN A 179 19.31 -4.52 -1.88
C ASN A 179 20.61 -4.68 -2.67
N LYS A 180 21.17 -3.54 -3.06
CA LYS A 180 22.44 -3.50 -3.78
C LYS A 180 23.20 -2.25 -3.38
N THR A 181 24.51 -2.36 -3.25
CA THR A 181 25.38 -1.19 -3.08
C THR A 181 25.47 -0.46 -4.42
N GLY A 182 24.90 0.74 -4.47
CA GLY A 182 24.99 1.66 -5.59
C GLY A 182 26.26 2.52 -5.52
N PRO A 183 26.40 3.47 -6.47
CA PRO A 183 27.47 4.45 -6.45
C PRO A 183 27.53 5.21 -5.11
N SER A 184 28.74 5.60 -4.71
CA SER A 184 28.98 6.31 -3.43
C SER A 184 28.62 5.50 -2.18
N PHE A 185 28.68 4.17 -2.25
CA PHE A 185 28.38 3.25 -1.13
C PHE A 185 26.94 3.36 -0.59
N GLN A 186 26.05 4.02 -1.33
CA GLN A 186 24.64 4.09 -0.93
C GLN A 186 23.97 2.75 -1.23
N THR A 187 23.34 2.15 -0.22
CA THR A 187 22.56 0.94 -0.43
C THR A 187 21.22 1.33 -1.02
N VAL A 188 20.92 0.81 -2.20
CA VAL A 188 19.62 0.95 -2.86
C VAL A 188 18.79 -0.28 -2.51
N PHE A 189 17.55 -0.05 -2.08
CA PHE A 189 16.60 -1.09 -1.73
C PHE A 189 15.54 -1.18 -2.80
N ALA A 190 15.15 -2.41 -3.13
CA ALA A 190 14.02 -2.70 -3.98
C ALA A 190 13.13 -3.77 -3.39
N HIS A 191 11.85 -3.68 -3.71
CA HIS A 191 10.88 -4.70 -3.38
C HIS A 191 9.81 -4.78 -4.46
N VAL A 192 9.25 -5.95 -4.60
CA VAL A 192 8.17 -6.26 -5.53
C VAL A 192 7.12 -7.07 -4.79
N GLN A 193 5.86 -6.76 -5.04
CA GLN A 193 4.75 -7.44 -4.40
C GLN A 193 3.59 -7.62 -5.37
N CYS A 194 2.97 -8.79 -5.32
CA CYS A 194 1.68 -9.07 -5.94
C CYS A 194 0.63 -9.38 -4.87
N THR A 195 -0.63 -9.20 -5.23
CA THR A 195 -1.74 -9.68 -4.40
C THR A 195 -1.79 -11.22 -4.50
N PRO A 196 -1.87 -11.96 -3.39
CA PRO A 196 -1.96 -13.42 -3.39
C PRO A 196 -3.18 -14.01 -4.14
N ASP A 197 -4.17 -13.18 -4.49
CA ASP A 197 -5.29 -13.56 -5.36
C ASP A 197 -4.87 -13.80 -6.83
N LEU A 198 -3.67 -13.39 -7.23
CA LEU A 198 -3.15 -13.57 -8.59
C LEU A 198 -2.44 -14.91 -8.75
N LEU A 199 -2.56 -15.50 -9.93
CA LEU A 199 -1.67 -16.57 -10.35
C LEU A 199 -0.26 -16.04 -10.60
N GLU A 200 0.75 -16.92 -10.49
CA GLU A 200 2.15 -16.57 -10.77
C GLU A 200 2.33 -15.90 -12.15
N LEU A 201 1.66 -16.43 -13.17
CA LEU A 201 1.69 -15.85 -14.53
C LEU A 201 1.07 -14.45 -14.58
N GLU A 202 -0.06 -14.25 -13.91
CA GLU A 202 -0.76 -12.96 -13.86
C GLU A 202 0.07 -11.92 -13.10
N CYS A 203 0.70 -12.32 -11.98
CA CYS A 203 1.63 -11.48 -11.24
C CYS A 203 2.78 -11.00 -12.14
N ASN A 204 3.43 -11.92 -12.87
CA ASN A 204 4.50 -11.55 -13.79
C ASN A 204 4.00 -10.61 -14.90
N GLN A 205 2.80 -10.82 -15.43
CA GLN A 205 2.19 -9.90 -16.40
C GLN A 205 1.87 -8.53 -15.80
N CYS A 206 1.43 -8.46 -14.54
CA CYS A 206 1.22 -7.20 -13.84
C CYS A 206 2.52 -6.41 -13.68
N LEU A 207 3.60 -7.11 -13.28
CA LEU A 207 4.89 -6.50 -12.95
C LEU A 207 5.69 -6.09 -14.17
N PHE A 208 5.68 -6.91 -15.23
CA PHE A 208 6.56 -6.75 -16.39
C PHE A 208 5.83 -6.54 -17.72
N GLY A 209 4.50 -6.69 -17.73
CA GLY A 209 3.69 -6.42 -18.91
C GLY A 209 3.47 -4.92 -19.14
N ASN A 210 2.47 -4.61 -19.97
CA ASN A 210 2.11 -3.24 -20.34
C ASN A 210 1.70 -2.38 -19.13
N LEU A 211 1.39 -3.02 -18.00
CA LEU A 211 0.93 -2.39 -16.77
C LEU A 211 2.09 -1.80 -15.94
N ILE A 212 3.35 -2.06 -16.29
CA ILE A 212 4.51 -1.38 -15.69
C ILE A 212 4.44 0.15 -15.88
N SER A 213 3.71 0.61 -16.91
CA SER A 213 3.42 2.02 -17.17
C SER A 213 2.60 2.71 -16.07
N TYR A 214 2.01 1.96 -15.13
CA TYR A 214 1.35 2.52 -13.95
C TYR A 214 2.32 2.84 -12.81
N ILE A 215 3.50 2.21 -12.74
CA ILE A 215 4.48 2.48 -11.67
C ILE A 215 4.84 3.97 -11.56
N PRO A 216 5.13 4.71 -12.65
CA PRO A 216 5.39 6.15 -12.56
C PRO A 216 4.19 6.92 -12.01
N LYS A 217 2.96 6.49 -12.32
CA LYS A 217 1.75 7.10 -11.79
C LYS A 217 1.62 6.85 -10.29
N CYS A 218 2.18 5.77 -9.75
CA CYS A 218 2.20 5.51 -8.32
C CYS A 218 3.15 6.43 -7.55
N ARG A 219 4.23 6.91 -8.19
CA ARG A 219 5.31 7.70 -7.55
C ARG A 219 5.22 9.21 -7.77
N GLN A 220 4.19 9.69 -8.46
CA GLN A 220 3.96 11.14 -8.53
C GLN A 220 3.45 11.61 -7.18
N PHE A 221 4.33 12.33 -6.45
CA PHE A 221 4.22 13.13 -5.22
C PHE A 221 5.07 12.62 -4.05
#